data_AF-A0A2V6Z1D8-F1
#
_entry.id   AF-A0A2V6Z1D8-F1
#
_cell.length_a   1.000
_cell.length_b   1.000
_cell.length_c   1.000
_cell.angle_alpha   90.00
_cell.angle_beta   90.00
_cell.angle_gamma   90.00
#
_symmetry.space_group_name_H-M   'P 1'
#
loop_
_entity.id
_entity.type
_entity.pdbx_description
1 polymer ?
#
loop_
_entity_poly.entity_id
_entity_poly.type
_entity_poly.pdbx_seq_one_letter_code
_entity_poly.pdbx_strand_id
1 'polypeptide(L)'
;MARIISVHEYDLKPGSNPAQFEQALRDAEARGLFDLPGLIAHHFVKGVKGARRNAYAAVWIYESREAWERLWGTPEEPRAPSPDYS
;
A
#
# COMPACT_ATOMS: atom_id res chain seq x y z
N MET A 1 21.81 -6.68 2.64
CA MET A 1 21.21 -5.36 2.36
C MET A 1 19.99 -5.16 3.26
N ALA A 2 19.66 -3.92 3.61
CA ALA A 2 18.50 -3.62 4.45
C ALA A 2 17.23 -3.55 3.59
N ARG A 3 16.15 -4.17 4.06
CA ARG A 3 14.82 -4.09 3.43
C ARG A 3 14.20 -2.72 3.71
N ILE A 4 13.33 -2.27 2.81
CA ILE A 4 12.52 -1.06 3.02
C ILE A 4 11.09 -1.46 3.32
N ILE A 5 10.51 -0.83 4.34
CA ILE A 5 9.11 -1.00 4.73
C ILE A 5 8.41 0.33 4.50
N SER A 6 7.42 0.36 3.61
CA SER A 6 6.51 1.50 3.44
C SER A 6 5.18 1.18 4.10
N VAL A 7 4.64 2.12 4.88
CA VAL A 7 3.32 1.99 5.51
C VAL A 7 2.42 3.06 4.94
N HIS A 8 1.38 2.64 4.22
CA HIS A 8 0.39 3.54 3.65
C HIS A 8 -0.86 3.46 4.53
N GLU A 9 -1.16 4.53 5.24
CA GLU A 9 -2.38 4.61 6.05
C GLU A 9 -3.55 5.06 5.18
N TYR A 10 -4.68 4.35 5.27
CA TYR A 10 -5.89 4.69 4.54
C TYR A 10 -6.92 5.29 5.48
N ASP A 11 -7.39 6.47 5.10
CA ASP A 11 -8.56 7.10 5.69
C ASP A 11 -9.72 6.97 4.71
N LEU A 12 -10.75 6.22 5.10
CA LEU A 12 -11.95 6.04 4.29
C LEU A 12 -12.80 7.32 4.35
N LYS A 13 -13.33 7.74 3.20
CA LYS A 13 -14.24 8.88 3.14
C LYS A 13 -15.46 8.62 4.05
N PRO A 14 -16.04 9.67 4.67
CA PRO A 14 -17.29 9.52 5.40
C PRO A 14 -18.37 8.90 4.53
N GLY A 15 -19.07 7.89 5.06
CA GLY A 15 -20.11 7.15 4.33
C GLY A 15 -19.60 6.03 3.41
N SER A 16 -18.29 5.83 3.28
CA SER A 16 -17.74 4.66 2.59
C SER A 16 -18.09 3.37 3.35
N ASN A 17 -18.45 2.32 2.61
CA ASN A 17 -18.71 1.00 3.18
C ASN A 17 -17.38 0.23 3.35
N PRO A 18 -16.95 -0.10 4.58
CA PRO A 18 -15.70 -0.82 4.81
C PRO A 18 -15.66 -2.20 4.14
N ALA A 19 -16.79 -2.89 4.01
CA ALA A 19 -16.84 -4.20 3.35
C ALA A 19 -16.60 -4.09 1.83
N GLN A 20 -17.08 -3.02 1.20
CA GLN A 20 -16.80 -2.74 -0.21
C GLN A 20 -15.33 -2.38 -0.42
N PHE A 21 -14.75 -1.60 0.48
CA PHE A 21 -13.31 -1.30 0.47
C PHE A 21 -12.47 -2.57 0.62
N GLU A 22 -12.77 -3.41 1.60
CA GLU A 22 -12.08 -4.69 1.80
C GLU A 22 -12.23 -5.63 0.60
N GLN A 23 -13.38 -5.63 -0.08
CA GLN A 23 -13.57 -6.39 -1.31
C GLN A 23 -12.73 -5.84 -2.46
N ALA A 24 -12.71 -4.53 -2.66
CA ALA A 24 -11.90 -3.90 -3.71
C ALA A 24 -10.40 -4.20 -3.53
N LEU A 25 -9.90 -4.26 -2.29
CA LEU A 25 -8.53 -4.68 -2.01
C LEU A 25 -8.26 -6.13 -2.43
N ARG A 26 -9.17 -7.06 -2.10
CA ARG A 26 -9.04 -8.47 -2.51
C ARG A 26 -9.09 -8.63 -4.03
N ASP A 27 -9.95 -7.88 -4.69
CA ASP A 27 -10.08 -7.93 -6.16
C ASP A 27 -8.81 -7.37 -6.83
N ALA A 28 -8.21 -6.32 -6.28
CA ALA A 28 -6.95 -5.76 -6.75
C ALA A 28 -5.78 -6.75 -6.57
N GLU A 29 -5.71 -7.42 -5.41
CA GLU A 29 -4.73 -8.46 -5.13
C GLU A 29 -4.88 -9.64 -6.10
N ALA A 30 -6.11 -10.13 -6.31
CA ALA A 30 -6.38 -11.22 -7.25
C ALA A 30 -6.04 -10.86 -8.71
N ARG A 31 -6.05 -9.57 -9.06
CA ARG A 31 -5.65 -9.06 -10.37
C ARG A 31 -4.14 -8.81 -10.50
N GLY A 32 -3.35 -9.09 -9.46
CA GLY A 32 -1.91 -8.86 -9.47
C GLY A 32 -1.51 -7.39 -9.43
N LEU A 33 -2.40 -6.48 -8.99
CA LEU A 33 -2.11 -5.03 -8.94
C LEU A 33 -0.91 -4.72 -8.04
N PHE A 34 -0.57 -5.63 -7.13
CA PHE A 34 0.51 -5.48 -6.16
C PHE A 34 1.77 -6.28 -6.53
N ASP A 35 1.82 -6.88 -7.73
CA ASP A 35 3.01 -7.59 -8.23
C ASP A 35 4.03 -6.59 -8.80
N LEU A 36 4.66 -5.84 -7.90
CA LEU A 36 5.60 -4.77 -8.25
C LEU A 36 7.05 -5.28 -8.27
N PRO A 37 7.88 -4.86 -9.25
CA PRO A 37 9.30 -5.20 -9.29
C PRO A 37 10.04 -4.86 -7.98
N GLY A 38 10.65 -5.88 -7.36
CA GLY A 38 11.42 -5.74 -6.11
C GLY A 38 10.57 -5.64 -4.84
N LEU A 39 9.25 -5.79 -4.93
CA LEU A 39 8.39 -6.02 -3.78
C LEU A 39 8.46 -7.50 -3.36
N ILE A 40 8.79 -7.73 -2.09
CA ILE A 40 8.87 -9.07 -1.51
C ILE A 40 7.52 -9.52 -0.97
N ALA A 41 6.80 -8.61 -0.32
CA ALA A 41 5.52 -8.89 0.31
C ALA A 41 4.70 -7.62 0.46
N HIS A 42 3.38 -7.79 0.47
CA HIS A 42 2.43 -6.75 0.84
C HIS A 42 1.40 -7.34 1.81
N HIS A 43 0.95 -6.52 2.76
CA HIS A 43 -0.05 -6.91 3.73
C HIS A 43 -1.06 -5.79 3.94
N PHE A 44 -2.34 -6.09 3.78
CA PHE A 44 -3.42 -5.20 4.20
C PHE A 44 -3.83 -5.53 5.63
N VAL A 45 -3.82 -4.54 6.50
CA VAL A 45 -4.11 -4.70 7.92
C VAL A 45 -5.21 -3.75 8.37
N LYS A 46 -5.98 -4.19 9.37
CA LYS A 46 -7.03 -3.42 10.02
C LYS A 46 -6.68 -3.23 11.49
N GLY A 47 -6.73 -2.00 11.97
CA GLY A 47 -6.48 -1.69 13.37
C GLY A 47 -7.55 -2.28 14.28
N VAL A 48 -7.15 -3.10 15.24
CA VAL A 48 -8.08 -3.75 16.19
C VAL A 48 -8.32 -2.87 17.44
N LYS A 49 -7.33 -2.06 17.84
CA LYS A 49 -7.35 -1.25 19.07
C LYS A 49 -6.51 0.03 18.93
N GLY A 50 -6.62 0.91 19.91
CA GLY A 50 -5.85 2.17 19.97
C GLY A 50 -6.41 3.25 19.04
N ALA A 51 -5.61 4.28 18.79
CA ALA A 51 -6.01 5.47 18.03
C ALA A 51 -6.47 5.17 16.59
N ARG A 52 -5.96 4.07 15.98
CA ARG A 52 -6.32 3.62 14.62
C ARG A 52 -7.30 2.45 14.62
N ARG A 53 -8.12 2.26 15.65
CA ARG A 53 -9.16 1.22 15.67
C ARG A 53 -10.10 1.37 14.47
N ASN A 54 -10.35 0.28 13.75
CA ASN A 54 -11.11 0.20 12.50
C ASN A 54 -10.53 0.98 11.30
N ALA A 55 -9.33 1.56 11.43
CA ALA A 55 -8.62 2.14 10.30
C ALA A 55 -7.79 1.07 9.58
N TYR A 56 -7.39 1.37 8.34
CA TYR A 56 -6.68 0.43 7.47
C TYR A 56 -5.27 0.95 7.17
N ALA A 57 -4.36 0.03 6.92
CA ALA A 57 -3.05 0.34 6.36
C ALA A 57 -2.59 -0.77 5.41
N ALA A 58 -1.76 -0.42 4.44
CA ALA A 58 -0.96 -1.36 3.67
C ALA A 58 0.49 -1.29 4.11
N VAL A 59 1.07 -2.45 4.36
CA VAL A 59 2.50 -2.63 4.66
C VAL A 59 3.15 -3.23 3.43
N TRP A 60 4.11 -2.52 2.86
CA TRP A 60 4.85 -2.90 1.66
C TRP A 60 6.29 -3.17 2.03
N ILE A 61 6.81 -4.35 1.66
CA ILE A 61 8.17 -4.78 1.99
C ILE A 61 8.95 -4.93 0.70
N TYR A 62 9.93 -4.05 0.48
CA TYR A 62 10.80 -4.06 -0.69
C TYR A 62 12.16 -4.67 -0.36
N GLU A 63 12.77 -5.32 -1.35
CA GLU A 63 14.09 -5.95 -1.22
C GLU A 63 15.21 -4.95 -0.89
N SER A 64 15.07 -3.70 -1.36
CA SER A 64 16.04 -2.65 -1.15
C SER A 64 15.45 -1.25 -1.34
N ARG A 65 16.24 -0.22 -1.02
CA ARG A 65 15.89 1.18 -1.25
C ARG A 65 15.78 1.51 -2.73
N GLU A 66 16.69 0.98 -3.53
CA GLU A 66 16.71 1.18 -4.98
C GLU A 66 15.46 0.59 -5.65
N ALA A 67 14.96 -0.56 -5.17
CA ALA A 67 13.69 -1.12 -5.63
C ALA A 67 12.50 -0.20 -5.36
N TRP A 68 12.44 0.37 -4.15
CA TRP A 68 11.42 1.34 -3.78
C TRP A 68 11.51 2.63 -4.63
N GLU A 69 12.71 3.18 -4.82
CA GLU A 69 12.92 4.43 -5.59
C GLU A 69 12.63 4.27 -7.09
N ARG A 70 12.83 3.07 -7.65
CA ARG A 70 12.42 2.79 -9.04
C ARG A 70 10.92 2.96 -9.25
N LEU A 71 10.11 2.60 -8.25
CA LEU A 71 8.66 2.69 -8.30
C LEU A 71 8.17 4.10 -7.97
N TRP A 72 8.70 4.70 -6.90
CA TRP A 72 8.13 5.90 -6.29
C TRP A 72 8.96 7.17 -6.50
N GLY A 73 10.16 7.07 -7.06
CA GLY A 73 11.14 8.16 -7.08
C GLY A 73 11.92 8.27 -5.77
N THR A 74 12.85 9.21 -5.71
CA THR A 74 13.53 9.53 -4.46
C THR A 74 12.61 10.38 -3.58
N PRO A 75 12.85 10.47 -2.26
CA PRO A 75 12.11 11.37 -1.39
C PRO A 75 12.18 12.84 -1.84
N GLU A 76 13.30 13.25 -2.42
CA GLU A 76 13.53 14.60 -2.94
C GLU A 76 12.90 14.82 -4.32
N GLU A 77 12.73 13.75 -5.11
CA GLU A 77 12.19 13.79 -6.46
C GLU A 77 11.16 12.64 -6.66
N PRO A 78 9.95 12.79 -6.07
CA PRO A 78 8.93 11.76 -6.14
C PRO A 78 8.39 11.63 -7.57
N ARG A 79 8.16 10.40 -8.03
CA ARG A 79 7.46 10.13 -9.27
C ARG A 79 5.97 10.44 -9.09
N ALA A 80 5.37 11.05 -10.12
CA ALA A 80 3.92 11.19 -10.17
C ALA A 80 3.28 9.79 -10.15
N PRO A 81 2.15 9.60 -9.45
CA PRO A 81 1.43 8.33 -9.48
C PRO A 81 1.07 7.99 -10.93
N SER A 82 1.37 6.76 -11.36
CA SER A 82 0.98 6.29 -12.69
C SER A 82 -0.55 6.32 -12.81
N PRO A 83 -1.14 6.71 -13.96
CA PRO A 83 -2.59 6.81 -14.13
C PRO A 83 -3.36 5.51 -13.84
N ASP A 84 -2.69 4.35 -13.90
CA ASP A 84 -3.27 3.03 -13.57
C ASP A 84 -3.62 2.83 -12.08
N TYR A 85 -3.27 3.79 -11.20
CA TYR A 85 -3.60 3.75 -9.76
C TYR A 85 -4.81 4.62 -9.38
N SER A 86 -5.61 5.09 -10.36
CA SER A 86 -6.76 6.01 -10.16
C SER A 86 -8.11 5.33 -10.27
#